data_AF-A0A2H6JMU1-F1
#
_entry.id   AF-A0A2H6JMU1-F1
#
_cell.length_a   1.000
_cell.length_b   1.000
_cell.length_c   1.000
_cell.angle_alpha   90.00
_cell.angle_beta   90.00
_cell.angle_gamma   90.00
#
_symmetry.space_group_name_H-M   'P 1'
#
loop_
_entity.id
_entity.type
_entity.pdbx_description
1 polymer ?
#
loop_
_entity_poly.entity_id
_entity_poly.type
_entity_poly.pdbx_seq_one_letter_code
_entity_poly.pdbx_strand_id
1 'polypeptide(L)'
;MPDFYESTDKHFRDCPVTVLRRRSTSRGPWPAGRFLPEKHGFADNIIMQTTSSENTPPRRRAGWIPLTFSTTFLLRHVKLLAWSLLLVLVTGLLTWLGYQLAVDFIGVLTGHFFQQAPAVTGIRGWFLVKGWFVLKILFLFVSRMAAFYLAFLVAYCATTPGYIFLSTAAEKIYAGSNFQVDEGLTAAGVVTDLLEGCKIGAVGILVTVVALFANFIPVAGQVIVFLVYTFYSALMFVDYPASRHRWSLGRKINWVRKNYRCSFRLGILPALISMIPLLNIFFMALLFPLFTVHTTLNFVALQEQE
;
A
#
# COMPACT_ATOMS: atom_id res chain seq x y z
N MET A 1 14.03 -51.22 -2.40
CA MET A 1 14.26 -50.86 -3.82
C MET A 1 13.09 -50.01 -4.27
N PRO A 2 13.34 -48.85 -4.91
CA PRO A 2 13.76 -47.65 -4.19
C PRO A 2 13.00 -46.37 -4.60
N ASP A 3 13.11 -45.37 -3.71
CA ASP A 3 13.33 -43.94 -3.94
C ASP A 3 12.99 -43.35 -5.30
N PHE A 4 12.06 -42.39 -5.36
CA PHE A 4 12.07 -41.38 -6.41
C PHE A 4 11.40 -40.05 -5.97
N TYR A 5 12.22 -38.99 -6.02
CA TYR A 5 11.98 -37.54 -5.97
C TYR A 5 11.86 -36.77 -4.65
N GLU A 6 12.99 -36.73 -3.96
CA GLU A 6 13.63 -35.51 -3.47
C GLU A 6 14.20 -34.70 -4.67
N SER A 7 13.71 -33.49 -4.95
CA SER A 7 14.44 -32.41 -5.67
C SER A 7 13.54 -31.19 -5.92
N THR A 8 13.60 -30.20 -5.02
CA THR A 8 13.54 -28.75 -5.36
C THR A 8 13.77 -27.92 -4.09
N ASP A 9 15.01 -27.85 -3.59
CA ASP A 9 15.32 -26.87 -2.52
C ASP A 9 16.80 -26.46 -2.43
N LYS A 10 17.44 -26.16 -3.57
CA LYS A 10 18.88 -25.81 -3.61
C LYS A 10 19.25 -24.49 -4.30
N HIS A 11 18.37 -23.49 -4.30
CA HIS A 11 18.75 -22.15 -4.82
C HIS A 11 18.41 -20.94 -3.93
N PHE A 12 18.30 -21.13 -2.61
CA PHE A 12 18.05 -20.02 -1.69
C PHE A 12 18.95 -20.03 -0.45
N ARG A 13 20.25 -20.24 -0.62
CA ARG A 13 21.27 -19.90 0.39
C ARG A 13 22.50 -19.42 -0.34
N ASP A 14 22.67 -18.11 -0.42
CA ASP A 14 23.96 -17.41 -0.48
C ASP A 14 23.71 -15.90 -0.52
N CYS A 15 23.48 -15.33 0.67
CA CYS A 15 23.65 -13.90 0.89
C CYS A 15 24.48 -13.73 2.16
N PRO A 16 25.77 -13.34 2.07
CA PRO A 16 26.55 -13.02 3.24
C PRO A 16 26.00 -11.74 3.89
N VAL A 17 25.55 -11.86 5.14
CA VAL A 17 25.21 -10.72 6.00
C VAL A 17 26.52 -10.04 6.40
N THR A 18 27.02 -9.13 5.56
CA THR A 18 28.17 -8.30 5.91
C THR A 18 27.71 -7.18 6.84
N VAL A 19 28.02 -7.31 8.13
CA VAL A 19 27.89 -6.25 9.13
C VAL A 19 28.81 -5.09 8.75
N LEU A 20 28.24 -3.96 8.31
CA LEU A 20 28.99 -2.75 7.99
C LEU A 20 29.54 -2.12 9.29
N ARG A 21 30.83 -2.35 9.54
CA ARG A 21 31.63 -1.64 10.53
C ARG A 21 31.83 -0.19 10.08
N ARG A 22 31.23 0.76 10.81
CA ARG A 22 31.38 2.22 10.63
C ARG A 22 32.87 2.60 10.56
N ARG A 23 33.37 3.04 9.40
CA ARG A 23 34.66 3.73 9.29
C ARG A 23 34.45 5.19 9.67
N SER A 24 35.06 5.58 10.80
CA SER A 24 35.27 6.97 11.21
C SER A 24 36.22 7.63 10.21
N THR A 25 35.74 8.58 9.42
CA THR A 25 36.59 9.48 8.63
C THR A 25 36.94 10.69 9.48
N SER A 26 38.23 10.78 9.84
CA SER A 26 38.88 11.92 10.46
C SER A 26 38.72 13.18 9.60
N ARG A 27 38.26 14.27 10.22
CA ARG A 27 38.24 15.62 9.64
C ARG A 27 39.68 16.14 9.50
N GLY A 28 40.08 16.49 8.28
CA GLY A 28 41.24 17.36 8.04
C GLY A 28 40.82 18.84 8.03
N PRO A 29 41.72 19.78 8.38
CA PRO A 29 41.40 21.20 8.50
C PRO A 29 41.44 21.93 7.15
N TRP A 30 40.57 22.93 7.02
CA TRP A 30 40.50 23.88 5.91
C TRP A 30 41.72 24.81 5.85
N PRO A 31 42.26 25.14 4.66
CA PRO A 31 43.08 26.33 4.50
C PRO A 31 42.27 27.49 3.91
N ALA A 32 42.52 28.66 4.49
CA ALA A 32 41.98 29.95 4.11
C ALA A 32 42.72 30.55 2.90
N GLY A 33 41.94 31.18 2.01
CA GLY A 33 42.24 32.46 1.35
C GLY A 33 43.34 32.54 0.29
N ARG A 34 42.96 32.90 -0.95
CA ARG A 34 43.45 34.13 -1.62
C ARG A 34 42.74 34.38 -2.97
N PHE A 35 42.19 35.59 -3.09
CA PHE A 35 41.87 36.26 -4.36
C PHE A 35 43.17 36.74 -5.02
N LEU A 36 43.27 36.68 -6.36
CA LEU A 36 43.78 37.72 -7.29
C LEU A 36 43.62 37.24 -8.77
N PRO A 37 43.69 38.14 -9.76
CA PRO A 37 43.04 38.00 -11.07
C PRO A 37 43.98 37.71 -12.27
N GLU A 38 43.33 37.27 -13.35
CA GLU A 38 43.61 37.45 -14.80
C GLU A 38 45.06 37.44 -15.35
N LYS A 39 45.31 36.56 -16.34
CA LYS A 39 46.02 36.90 -17.60
C LYS A 39 45.94 35.79 -18.64
N HIS A 40 45.72 36.21 -19.89
CA HIS A 40 45.73 35.42 -21.12
C HIS A 40 47.05 34.67 -21.36
N GLY A 41 46.94 33.50 -21.99
CA GLY A 41 48.06 32.72 -22.52
C GLY A 41 47.58 31.54 -23.35
N PHE A 42 47.50 31.74 -24.66
CA PHE A 42 47.25 30.74 -25.69
C PHE A 42 48.49 29.85 -25.82
N ALA A 43 48.37 28.55 -25.57
CA ALA A 43 49.40 27.55 -25.90
C ALA A 43 48.78 26.16 -26.06
N ASP A 44 49.07 25.56 -27.21
CA ASP A 44 48.71 24.22 -27.63
C ASP A 44 49.13 23.16 -26.61
N ASN A 45 48.17 22.35 -26.14
CA ASN A 45 48.43 21.14 -25.38
C ASN A 45 47.82 19.94 -26.10
N ILE A 46 48.71 19.07 -26.57
CA ILE A 46 48.44 17.73 -27.07
C ILE A 46 47.70 16.95 -25.98
N ILE A 47 46.41 16.68 -26.22
CA ILE A 47 45.56 15.92 -25.30
C ILE A 47 45.92 14.44 -25.44
N MET A 48 46.81 13.98 -24.56
CA MET A 48 47.03 12.56 -24.30
C MET A 48 45.76 12.05 -23.60
N GLN A 49 44.87 11.41 -24.36
CA GLN A 49 43.69 10.73 -23.82
C GLN A 49 44.14 9.48 -23.05
N THR A 50 44.44 9.66 -21.76
CA THR A 50 44.56 8.56 -20.81
C THR A 50 43.16 7.98 -20.65
N THR A 51 42.89 6.86 -21.33
CA THR A 51 41.69 6.05 -21.13
C THR A 51 41.76 5.44 -19.73
N SER A 52 41.39 6.24 -18.72
CA SER A 52 41.06 5.74 -17.40
C SER A 52 39.82 4.87 -17.54
N SER A 53 40.06 3.56 -17.67
CA SER A 53 39.07 2.51 -17.45
C SER A 53 38.40 2.78 -16.11
N GLU A 54 37.25 3.47 -16.16
CA GLU A 54 36.42 3.80 -15.02
C GLU A 54 35.91 2.47 -14.46
N ASN A 55 36.60 1.95 -13.45
CA ASN A 55 36.18 0.82 -12.63
C ASN A 55 34.90 1.22 -11.89
N THR A 56 33.78 1.21 -12.61
CA THR A 56 32.47 1.37 -12.01
C THR A 56 32.27 0.14 -11.12
N PRO A 57 32.15 0.33 -9.79
CA PRO A 57 31.95 -0.80 -8.90
C PRO A 57 30.69 -1.56 -9.35
N PRO A 58 30.71 -2.90 -9.32
CA PRO A 58 29.57 -3.68 -9.79
C PRO A 58 28.31 -3.23 -9.06
N ARG A 59 27.31 -2.75 -9.82
CA ARG A 59 25.99 -2.37 -9.29
C ARG A 59 25.46 -3.58 -8.50
N ARG A 60 25.46 -3.49 -7.16
CA ARG A 60 24.82 -4.51 -6.32
C ARG A 60 23.36 -4.57 -6.74
N ARG A 61 22.92 -5.74 -7.22
CA ARG A 61 21.51 -6.00 -7.47
C ARG A 61 20.78 -5.75 -6.15
N ALA A 62 19.93 -4.73 -6.09
CA ALA A 62 19.15 -4.47 -4.89
C ALA A 62 18.26 -5.69 -4.62
N GLY A 63 18.52 -6.35 -3.49
CA GLY A 63 17.81 -7.55 -3.11
C GLY A 63 16.39 -7.23 -2.68
N TRP A 64 15.46 -8.14 -2.99
CA TRP A 64 14.13 -8.12 -2.41
C TRP A 64 14.21 -8.02 -0.87
N ILE A 65 13.49 -7.06 -0.29
CA ILE A 65 13.49 -6.85 1.16
C ILE A 65 12.43 -7.75 1.76
N PRO A 66 12.77 -8.68 2.66
CA PRO A 66 11.80 -9.58 3.28
C PRO A 66 10.88 -8.82 4.25
N LEU A 67 9.65 -9.31 4.43
CA LEU A 67 8.68 -8.69 5.35
C LEU A 67 9.21 -8.62 6.79
N THR A 68 9.99 -9.62 7.22
CA THR A 68 10.64 -9.64 8.54
C THR A 68 11.53 -8.43 8.76
N PHE A 69 12.31 -8.03 7.74
CA PHE A 69 13.12 -6.82 7.79
C PHE A 69 12.25 -5.57 7.95
N SER A 70 11.18 -5.45 7.17
CA SER A 70 10.24 -4.32 7.25
C SER A 70 9.56 -4.22 8.63
N THR A 71 9.18 -5.36 9.22
CA THR A 71 8.62 -5.42 10.58
C THR A 71 9.66 -4.98 11.62
N THR A 72 10.86 -5.54 11.58
CA THR A 72 11.94 -5.14 12.50
C THR A 72 12.31 -3.66 12.32
N PHE A 73 12.33 -3.17 11.08
CA PHE A 73 12.55 -1.76 10.76
C PHE A 73 11.49 -0.87 11.41
N LEU A 74 10.20 -1.21 11.24
CA LEU A 74 9.10 -0.47 11.84
C LEU A 74 9.20 -0.42 13.37
N LEU A 75 9.46 -1.57 14.01
CA LEU A 75 9.58 -1.68 15.47
C LEU A 75 10.82 -0.97 16.04
N ARG A 76 11.91 -0.93 15.28
CA ARG A 76 13.15 -0.24 15.69
C ARG A 76 13.00 1.28 15.66
N HIS A 77 12.07 1.81 14.86
CA HIS A 77 11.86 3.24 14.70
C HIS A 77 10.57 3.68 15.39
N VAL A 78 10.65 3.93 16.71
CA VAL A 78 9.51 4.30 17.59
C VAL A 78 8.64 5.42 17.00
N LYS A 79 9.25 6.41 16.33
CA LYS A 79 8.50 7.49 15.65
C LYS A 79 7.60 6.96 14.53
N LEU A 80 8.10 6.07 13.66
CA LEU A 80 7.29 5.44 12.60
C LEU A 80 6.19 4.56 13.19
N LEU A 81 6.50 3.82 14.26
CA LEU A 81 5.52 3.00 14.96
C LEU A 81 4.40 3.86 15.57
N ALA A 82 4.74 4.98 16.20
CA ALA A 82 3.76 5.91 16.75
C ALA A 82 2.85 6.50 15.67
N TRP A 83 3.41 6.93 14.53
CA TRP A 83 2.62 7.39 13.38
C TRP A 83 1.72 6.29 12.82
N SER A 84 2.23 5.07 12.73
CA SER A 84 1.45 3.91 12.29
C SER A 84 0.26 3.65 13.21
N LEU A 85 0.47 3.61 14.52
CA LEU A 85 -0.58 3.41 15.50
C LEU A 85 -1.62 4.55 15.46
N LEU A 86 -1.15 5.80 15.34
CA LEU A 86 -2.04 6.95 15.20
C LEU A 86 -2.95 6.81 13.98
N LEU A 87 -2.41 6.40 12.82
CA LEU A 87 -3.21 6.19 11.61
C LEU A 87 -4.25 5.10 11.80
N VAL A 88 -3.89 3.96 12.43
CA VAL A 88 -4.85 2.90 12.73
C VAL A 88 -5.99 3.42 13.62
N LEU A 89 -5.66 4.18 14.67
CA LEU A 89 -6.66 4.78 15.56
C LEU A 89 -7.57 5.77 14.83
N VAL A 90 -7.00 6.63 13.99
CA VAL A 90 -7.77 7.62 13.21
C VAL A 90 -8.67 6.93 12.19
N THR A 91 -8.17 5.95 11.42
CA THR A 91 -8.98 5.20 10.46
C THR A 91 -10.10 4.45 11.19
N GLY A 92 -9.81 3.81 12.32
CA GLY A 92 -10.82 3.12 13.14
C GLY A 92 -11.90 4.07 13.66
N LEU A 93 -11.52 5.23 14.20
CA LEU A 93 -12.45 6.24 14.69
C LEU A 93 -13.33 6.80 13.57
N LEU A 94 -12.75 7.15 12.42
CA LEU A 94 -13.51 7.65 11.28
C LEU A 94 -14.47 6.59 10.72
N THR A 95 -14.05 5.32 10.67
CA THR A 95 -14.92 4.22 10.25
C THR A 95 -16.09 4.04 11.21
N TRP A 96 -15.84 4.10 12.52
CA TRP A 96 -16.88 4.01 13.54
C TRP A 96 -17.91 5.14 13.43
N LEU A 97 -17.45 6.38 13.34
CA LEU A 97 -18.32 7.56 13.20
C LEU A 97 -19.12 7.50 11.89
N GLY A 98 -18.46 7.18 10.78
CA GLY A 98 -19.12 7.03 9.48
C GLY A 98 -20.16 5.91 9.48
N TYR A 99 -19.89 4.81 10.17
CA TYR A 99 -20.83 3.70 10.31
C TYR A 99 -22.08 4.12 11.08
N GLN A 100 -21.94 4.79 12.24
CA GLN A 100 -23.09 5.28 13.01
C GLN A 100 -23.96 6.23 12.17
N LEU A 101 -23.32 7.20 11.50
CA LEU A 101 -24.02 8.13 10.61
C LEU A 101 -24.80 7.42 9.49
N ALA A 102 -24.17 6.44 8.83
CA ALA A 102 -24.80 5.68 7.75
C ALA A 102 -25.96 4.82 8.27
N VAL A 103 -25.79 4.18 9.43
CA VAL A 103 -26.79 3.35 10.09
C VAL A 103 -28.02 4.15 10.48
N ASP A 104 -27.83 5.33 11.07
CA ASP A 104 -28.91 6.22 11.48
C ASP A 104 -29.65 6.77 10.26
N PHE A 105 -28.91 7.19 9.23
CA PHE A 105 -29.50 7.65 7.97
C PHE A 105 -30.38 6.58 7.31
N ILE A 106 -29.88 5.35 7.19
CA ILE A 106 -30.66 4.22 6.66
C ILE A 106 -31.88 3.95 7.55
N GLY A 107 -31.71 4.04 8.88
CA GLY A 107 -32.80 3.86 9.85
C GLY A 107 -33.92 4.87 9.67
N VAL A 108 -33.59 6.15 9.47
CA VAL A 108 -34.58 7.21 9.19
C VAL A 108 -35.31 6.96 7.88
N LEU A 109 -34.60 6.59 6.81
CA LEU A 109 -35.20 6.34 5.50
C LEU A 109 -36.11 5.10 5.46
N THR A 110 -35.79 4.07 6.24
CA THR A 110 -36.46 2.75 6.14
C THR A 110 -37.28 2.35 7.34
N GLY A 111 -37.22 3.13 8.44
CA GLY A 111 -37.90 2.83 9.69
C GLY A 111 -39.40 2.60 9.51
N HIS A 112 -40.08 3.46 8.75
CA HIS A 112 -41.51 3.34 8.50
C HIS A 112 -41.91 2.03 7.79
N PHE A 113 -41.10 1.54 6.87
CA PHE A 113 -41.39 0.33 6.09
C PHE A 113 -41.35 -0.96 6.94
N PHE A 114 -40.52 -0.99 7.97
CA PHE A 114 -40.30 -2.18 8.81
C PHE A 114 -40.90 -2.08 10.23
N GLN A 115 -41.65 -1.01 10.52
CA GLN A 115 -42.38 -0.83 11.79
C GLN A 115 -43.79 -1.43 11.74
N GLN A 116 -44.46 -1.37 10.59
CA GLN A 116 -45.82 -1.89 10.45
C GLN A 116 -45.79 -3.25 9.75
N ALA A 117 -46.16 -4.31 10.47
CA ALA A 117 -46.37 -5.61 9.85
C ALA A 117 -47.59 -5.55 8.93
N PRO A 118 -47.57 -6.25 7.77
CA PRO A 118 -48.73 -6.28 6.89
C PRO A 118 -49.94 -6.87 7.63
N ALA A 119 -51.08 -6.18 7.59
CA ALA A 119 -52.33 -6.66 8.17
C ALA A 119 -52.96 -7.72 7.26
N VAL A 120 -52.97 -8.97 7.69
CA VAL A 120 -53.48 -10.08 6.87
C VAL A 120 -54.03 -11.23 7.70
N THR A 121 -55.13 -11.81 7.21
CA THR A 121 -55.79 -12.98 7.78
C THR A 121 -55.56 -14.22 6.88
N GLY A 122 -55.60 -15.41 7.49
CA GLY A 122 -55.48 -16.70 6.78
C GLY A 122 -54.05 -17.09 6.36
N ILE A 123 -53.96 -18.15 5.55
CA ILE A 123 -52.69 -18.81 5.16
C ILE A 123 -51.78 -17.86 4.36
N ARG A 124 -52.35 -17.06 3.45
CA ARG A 124 -51.60 -16.04 2.69
C ARG A 124 -50.96 -15.01 3.61
N GLY A 125 -51.63 -14.66 4.71
CA GLY A 125 -51.09 -13.76 5.73
C GLY A 125 -49.86 -14.31 6.43
N TRP A 126 -49.89 -15.59 6.77
CA TRP A 126 -48.73 -16.27 7.37
C TRP A 126 -47.50 -16.19 6.47
N PHE A 127 -47.64 -16.49 5.17
CA PHE A 127 -46.53 -16.37 4.20
C PHE A 127 -46.02 -14.93 4.06
N LEU A 128 -46.90 -13.94 4.00
CA LEU A 128 -46.50 -12.53 3.90
C LEU A 128 -45.76 -12.04 5.15
N VAL A 129 -46.22 -12.43 6.35
CA VAL A 129 -45.54 -12.07 7.60
C VAL A 129 -44.17 -12.74 7.69
N LYS A 130 -44.06 -14.02 7.32
CA LYS A 130 -42.76 -14.72 7.28
C LYS A 130 -41.82 -14.13 6.24
N GLY A 131 -42.31 -13.84 5.05
CA GLY A 131 -41.55 -13.17 3.98
C GLY A 131 -41.07 -11.79 4.39
N TRP A 132 -41.94 -10.99 5.02
CA TRP A 132 -41.58 -9.68 5.56
C TRP A 132 -40.50 -9.78 6.64
N PHE A 133 -40.59 -10.77 7.54
CA PHE A 133 -39.58 -10.99 8.57
C PHE A 133 -38.21 -11.37 7.97
N VAL A 134 -38.18 -12.29 7.00
CA VAL A 134 -36.96 -12.68 6.29
C VAL A 134 -36.37 -11.48 5.55
N LEU A 135 -37.22 -10.71 4.84
CA LEU A 135 -36.80 -9.51 4.11
C LEU A 135 -36.22 -8.46 5.06
N LYS A 136 -36.83 -8.26 6.24
CA LYS A 136 -36.34 -7.35 7.28
C LYS A 136 -34.95 -7.77 7.78
N ILE A 137 -34.74 -9.04 8.07
CA ILE A 137 -33.43 -9.56 8.51
C ILE A 137 -32.39 -9.37 7.40
N LEU A 138 -32.72 -9.79 6.17
CA LEU A 138 -31.82 -9.66 5.03
C LEU A 138 -31.46 -8.19 4.77
N PHE A 139 -32.45 -7.30 4.81
CA PHE A 139 -32.25 -5.88 4.65
C PHE A 139 -31.34 -5.31 5.74
N LEU A 140 -31.60 -5.62 7.02
CA LEU A 140 -30.74 -5.17 8.13
C LEU A 140 -29.31 -5.68 7.97
N PHE A 141 -29.13 -6.95 7.63
CA PHE A 141 -27.81 -7.54 7.43
C PHE A 141 -27.04 -6.84 6.29
N VAL A 142 -27.65 -6.76 5.10
CA VAL A 142 -27.01 -6.17 3.91
C VAL A 142 -26.75 -4.68 4.11
N SER A 143 -27.70 -3.93 4.66
CA SER A 143 -27.54 -2.49 4.89
C SER A 143 -26.45 -2.19 5.91
N ARG A 144 -26.30 -2.99 6.97
CA ARG A 144 -25.23 -2.84 7.97
C ARG A 144 -23.86 -3.18 7.39
N MET A 145 -23.76 -4.24 6.58
CA MET A 145 -22.53 -4.54 5.84
C MET A 145 -22.16 -3.40 4.88
N ALA A 146 -23.11 -2.92 4.07
CA ALA A 146 -22.87 -1.83 3.13
C ALA A 146 -22.46 -0.53 3.84
N ALA A 147 -23.16 -0.16 4.93
CA ALA A 147 -22.82 0.99 5.75
C ALA A 147 -21.40 0.90 6.31
N PHE A 148 -21.01 -0.27 6.83
CA PHE A 148 -19.67 -0.50 7.35
C PHE A 148 -18.59 -0.35 6.27
N TYR A 149 -18.74 -1.02 5.13
CA TYR A 149 -17.74 -0.96 4.05
C TYR A 149 -17.64 0.43 3.43
N LEU A 150 -18.75 1.15 3.29
CA LEU A 150 -18.74 2.52 2.79
C LEU A 150 -18.06 3.48 3.77
N ALA A 151 -18.35 3.35 5.07
CA ALA A 151 -17.68 4.13 6.11
C ALA A 151 -16.17 3.85 6.15
N PHE A 152 -15.77 2.58 6.03
CA PHE A 152 -14.37 2.19 5.95
C PHE A 152 -13.69 2.78 4.71
N LEU A 153 -14.34 2.74 3.55
CA LEU A 153 -13.81 3.31 2.31
C LEU A 153 -13.61 4.83 2.43
N VAL A 154 -14.57 5.54 3.03
CA VAL A 154 -14.44 6.98 3.28
C VAL A 154 -13.30 7.28 4.25
N ALA A 155 -13.20 6.52 5.34
CA ALA A 155 -12.11 6.65 6.32
C ALA A 155 -10.73 6.37 5.67
N TYR A 156 -10.66 5.36 4.80
CA TYR A 156 -9.46 5.04 4.02
C TYR A 156 -9.04 6.22 3.13
N CYS A 157 -9.96 6.78 2.35
CA CYS A 157 -9.67 7.96 1.53
C CYS A 157 -9.19 9.13 2.40
N ALA A 158 -9.91 9.43 3.48
CA ALA A 158 -9.58 10.52 4.40
C ALA A 158 -8.22 10.36 5.08
N THR A 159 -7.75 9.13 5.30
CA THR A 159 -6.45 8.84 5.93
C THR A 159 -5.30 8.65 4.94
N THR A 160 -5.57 8.69 3.63
CA THR A 160 -4.56 8.53 2.57
C THR A 160 -3.36 9.48 2.71
N PRO A 161 -3.53 10.80 2.97
CA PRO A 161 -2.39 11.70 3.17
C PRO A 161 -1.48 11.27 4.33
N GLY A 162 -2.05 10.67 5.37
CA GLY A 162 -1.32 10.14 6.50
C GLY A 162 -0.46 8.92 6.13
N TYR A 163 -0.98 8.02 5.28
CA TYR A 163 -0.22 6.88 4.77
C TYR A 163 0.90 7.31 3.79
N ILE A 164 0.66 8.34 2.97
CA ILE A 164 1.70 8.93 2.12
C ILE A 164 2.81 9.53 3.00
N PHE A 165 2.45 10.28 4.04
CA PHE A 165 3.42 10.80 5.01
C PHE A 165 4.23 9.68 5.67
N LEU A 166 3.57 8.60 6.10
CA LEU A 166 4.24 7.43 6.68
C LEU A 166 5.23 6.79 5.69
N SER A 167 4.82 6.62 4.43
CA SER A 167 5.68 6.13 3.36
C SER A 167 6.91 7.03 3.18
N THR A 168 6.72 8.34 3.05
CA THR A 168 7.82 9.31 2.90
C THR A 168 8.77 9.29 4.10
N ALA A 169 8.25 9.17 5.32
CA ALA A 169 9.07 9.06 6.52
C ALA A 169 9.89 7.76 6.55
N ALA A 170 9.29 6.64 6.13
CA ALA A 170 9.99 5.35 6.04
C ALA A 170 11.10 5.39 4.98
N GLU A 171 10.81 5.95 3.81
CA GLU A 171 11.80 6.17 2.74
C GLU A 171 12.96 7.06 3.22
N LYS A 172 12.66 8.18 3.90
CA LYS A 172 13.69 9.08 4.44
C LYS A 172 14.66 8.38 5.38
N ILE A 173 14.14 7.53 6.25
CA ILE A 173 14.96 6.78 7.21
C ILE A 173 15.78 5.69 6.48
N TYR A 174 15.20 5.05 5.47
CA TYR A 174 15.87 3.99 4.72
C TYR A 174 16.95 4.50 3.76
N ALA A 175 16.64 5.52 2.95
CA ALA A 175 17.53 6.09 1.94
C ALA A 175 18.66 6.96 2.55
N GLY A 176 18.48 7.46 3.78
CA GLY A 176 19.49 8.24 4.49
C GLY A 176 19.92 9.48 3.71
N SER A 177 21.19 9.56 3.30
CA SER A 177 21.75 10.70 2.56
C SER A 177 21.27 10.80 1.11
N ASN A 178 20.76 9.71 0.53
CA ASN A 178 20.27 9.69 -0.84
C ASN A 178 18.80 10.15 -0.93
N PHE A 179 18.20 10.54 0.20
CA PHE A 179 16.84 11.02 0.23
C PHE A 179 16.75 12.40 -0.44
N GLN A 180 16.04 12.47 -1.56
CA GLN A 180 15.68 13.74 -2.17
C GLN A 180 14.70 14.47 -1.23
N VAL A 181 14.98 15.71 -0.85
CA VAL A 181 14.08 16.47 0.03
C VAL A 181 12.88 16.92 -0.80
N ASP A 182 11.68 16.55 -0.34
CA ASP A 182 10.44 16.97 -0.98
C ASP A 182 9.86 18.23 -0.33
N GLU A 183 8.94 18.89 -1.04
CA GLU A 183 8.08 19.90 -0.43
C GLU A 183 7.33 19.26 0.73
N GLY A 184 7.33 19.91 1.90
CA GLY A 184 6.69 19.39 3.11
C GLY A 184 5.18 19.18 2.96
N LEU A 185 4.50 18.86 4.07
CA LEU A 185 3.03 18.77 4.09
C LEU A 185 2.41 20.15 3.75
N THR A 186 2.10 20.37 2.48
CA THR A 186 1.34 21.54 2.01
C THR A 186 -0.14 21.21 1.97
N ALA A 187 -1.00 22.21 2.21
CA ALA A 187 -2.45 22.01 2.14
C ALA A 187 -2.90 21.53 0.74
N ALA A 188 -2.29 22.07 -0.32
CA ALA A 188 -2.53 21.63 -1.70
C ALA A 188 -2.09 20.16 -1.92
N GLY A 189 -0.97 19.75 -1.31
CA GLY A 189 -0.52 18.36 -1.31
C GLY A 189 -1.55 17.44 -0.66
N VAL A 190 -2.06 17.79 0.52
CA VAL A 190 -3.08 17.01 1.25
C VAL A 190 -4.35 16.81 0.41
N VAL A 191 -4.83 17.85 -0.29
CA VAL A 191 -6.00 17.73 -1.17
C VAL A 191 -5.70 16.82 -2.37
N THR A 192 -4.52 16.95 -2.97
CA THR A 192 -4.10 16.09 -4.08
C THR A 192 -4.04 14.63 -3.66
N ASP A 193 -3.45 14.37 -2.49
CA ASP A 193 -3.33 13.06 -1.87
C ASP A 193 -4.70 12.45 -1.56
N LEU A 194 -5.65 13.25 -1.08
CA LEU A 194 -7.03 12.83 -0.86
C LEU A 194 -7.72 12.43 -2.18
N LEU A 195 -7.52 13.21 -3.25
CA LEU A 195 -8.06 12.90 -4.57
C LEU A 195 -7.43 11.63 -5.15
N GLU A 196 -6.14 11.38 -4.93
CA GLU A 196 -5.48 10.13 -5.31
C GLU A 196 -6.06 8.93 -4.53
N GLY A 197 -6.26 9.08 -3.22
CA GLY A 197 -6.93 8.09 -2.39
C GLY A 197 -8.33 7.75 -2.92
N CYS A 198 -9.12 8.76 -3.27
CA CYS A 198 -10.44 8.59 -3.89
C CYS A 198 -10.37 7.85 -5.24
N LYS A 199 -9.37 8.12 -6.09
CA LYS A 199 -9.18 7.41 -7.37
C LYS A 199 -8.89 5.93 -7.14
N ILE A 200 -8.00 5.59 -6.21
CA ILE A 200 -7.69 4.19 -5.87
C ILE A 200 -8.88 3.50 -5.20
N GLY A 201 -9.64 4.23 -4.38
CA GLY A 201 -10.90 3.76 -3.81
C GLY A 201 -11.92 3.42 -4.89
N ALA A 202 -12.08 4.28 -5.90
CA ALA A 202 -12.96 4.03 -7.04
C ALA A 202 -12.52 2.81 -7.88
N VAL A 203 -11.20 2.62 -8.08
CA VAL A 203 -10.67 1.39 -8.68
C VAL A 203 -11.02 0.16 -7.83
N GLY A 204 -11.00 0.27 -6.50
CA GLY A 204 -11.43 -0.78 -5.58
C GLY A 204 -12.90 -1.17 -5.74
N ILE A 205 -13.78 -0.17 -5.91
CA ILE A 205 -15.20 -0.41 -6.20
C ILE A 205 -15.33 -1.17 -7.53
N LEU A 206 -14.64 -0.73 -8.58
CA LEU A 206 -14.65 -1.41 -9.89
C LEU A 206 -14.15 -2.85 -9.76
N VAL A 207 -13.05 -3.08 -9.03
CA VAL A 207 -12.52 -4.41 -8.74
C VAL A 207 -13.55 -5.29 -8.02
N THR A 208 -14.30 -4.72 -7.08
CA THR A 208 -15.36 -5.42 -6.36
C THR A 208 -16.51 -5.83 -7.29
N VAL A 209 -16.90 -4.95 -8.21
CA VAL A 209 -17.92 -5.25 -9.24
C VAL A 209 -17.44 -6.37 -10.16
N VAL A 210 -16.19 -6.30 -10.65
CA VAL A 210 -15.60 -7.36 -11.49
C VAL A 210 -15.55 -8.69 -10.73
N ALA A 211 -15.17 -8.66 -9.46
CA ALA A 211 -15.13 -9.85 -8.60
C ALA A 211 -16.51 -10.48 -8.42
N LEU A 212 -17.56 -9.66 -8.26
CA LEU A 212 -18.95 -10.13 -8.20
C LEU A 212 -19.34 -10.89 -9.46
N PHE A 213 -19.00 -10.36 -10.65
CA PHE A 213 -19.29 -11.06 -11.92
C PHE A 213 -18.45 -12.32 -12.10
N ALA A 214 -17.18 -12.30 -11.70
CA ALA A 214 -16.31 -13.47 -11.78
C ALA A 214 -16.86 -14.64 -10.92
N ASN A 215 -17.51 -14.35 -9.78
CA ASN A 215 -18.09 -15.38 -8.92
C ASN A 215 -19.21 -16.20 -9.57
N PHE A 216 -19.78 -15.79 -10.70
CA PHE A 216 -20.74 -16.61 -11.46
C PHE A 216 -20.07 -17.78 -12.20
N ILE A 217 -18.74 -17.77 -12.36
CA ILE A 217 -17.99 -18.86 -12.98
C ILE A 217 -17.47 -19.78 -11.87
N PRO A 218 -18.00 -21.01 -11.71
CA PRO A 218 -17.53 -21.91 -10.66
C PRO A 218 -16.05 -22.25 -10.84
N VAL A 219 -15.31 -22.32 -9.75
CA VAL A 219 -13.85 -22.59 -9.67
C VAL A 219 -12.99 -21.51 -10.32
N ALA A 220 -13.11 -21.25 -11.63
CA ALA A 220 -12.30 -20.27 -12.34
C ALA A 220 -12.53 -18.83 -11.84
N GLY A 221 -13.78 -18.51 -11.47
CA GLY A 221 -14.13 -17.24 -10.87
C GLY A 221 -13.31 -16.90 -9.63
N GLN A 222 -13.13 -17.88 -8.72
CA GLN A 222 -12.37 -17.69 -7.49
C GLN A 222 -10.88 -17.40 -7.77
N VAL A 223 -10.30 -18.09 -8.75
CA VAL A 223 -8.92 -17.83 -9.20
C VAL A 223 -8.79 -16.42 -9.75
N ILE A 224 -9.74 -15.98 -10.58
CA ILE A 224 -9.75 -14.61 -11.13
C ILE A 224 -9.88 -13.58 -10.01
N VAL A 225 -10.81 -13.75 -9.07
CA VAL A 225 -11.00 -12.84 -7.93
C VAL A 225 -9.71 -12.73 -7.11
N PHE A 226 -9.07 -13.85 -6.80
CA PHE A 226 -7.81 -13.88 -6.07
C PHE A 226 -6.69 -13.11 -6.80
N LEU A 227 -6.54 -13.32 -8.11
CA LEU A 227 -5.54 -12.63 -8.92
C LEU A 227 -5.82 -11.12 -8.99
N VAL A 228 -7.07 -10.73 -9.24
CA VAL A 228 -7.48 -9.32 -9.30
C VAL A 228 -7.22 -8.64 -7.94
N TYR A 229 -7.57 -9.28 -6.83
CA TYR A 229 -7.30 -8.74 -5.49
C TYR A 229 -5.81 -8.64 -5.20
N THR A 230 -5.01 -9.62 -5.62
CA THR A 230 -3.55 -9.57 -5.48
C THR A 230 -2.97 -8.35 -6.19
N PHE A 231 -3.30 -8.12 -7.46
CA PHE A 231 -2.80 -6.96 -8.19
C PHE A 231 -3.38 -5.64 -7.69
N TYR A 232 -4.64 -5.62 -7.27
CA TYR A 232 -5.26 -4.44 -6.67
C TYR A 232 -4.59 -4.06 -5.34
N SER A 233 -4.35 -5.02 -4.44
CA SER A 233 -3.63 -4.77 -3.19
C SER A 233 -2.22 -4.25 -3.44
N ALA A 234 -1.50 -4.82 -4.41
CA ALA A 234 -0.18 -4.33 -4.79
C ALA A 234 -0.24 -2.88 -5.31
N LEU A 235 -1.21 -2.58 -6.17
CA LEU A 235 -1.41 -1.23 -6.70
C LEU A 235 -1.74 -0.23 -5.58
N MET A 236 -2.59 -0.61 -4.63
CA MET A 236 -2.98 0.21 -3.48
C MET A 236 -1.76 0.61 -2.63
N PHE A 237 -0.86 -0.33 -2.33
CA PHE A 237 0.32 0.00 -1.51
C PHE A 237 1.42 0.71 -2.29
N VAL A 238 1.58 0.43 -3.59
CA VAL A 238 2.51 1.16 -4.47
C VAL A 238 2.06 2.61 -4.66
N ASP A 239 0.77 2.89 -4.49
CA ASP A 239 0.21 4.24 -4.59
C ASP A 239 0.89 5.23 -3.64
N TYR A 240 1.25 4.81 -2.42
CA TYR A 240 1.83 5.68 -1.41
C TYR A 240 3.22 6.23 -1.78
N PRO A 241 4.23 5.39 -2.07
CA PRO A 241 5.52 5.90 -2.55
C PRO A 241 5.43 6.54 -3.93
N ALA A 242 4.51 6.11 -4.80
CA ALA A 242 4.35 6.70 -6.13
C ALA A 242 3.66 8.07 -6.14
N SER A 243 2.76 8.32 -5.18
CA SER A 243 2.04 9.61 -5.02
C SER A 243 3.01 10.74 -4.74
N ARG A 244 4.07 10.46 -3.98
CA ARG A 244 5.17 11.40 -3.75
C ARG A 244 5.80 11.91 -5.05
N HIS A 245 6.06 11.00 -5.99
CA HIS A 245 6.58 11.34 -7.31
C HIS A 245 5.50 11.87 -8.28
N ARG A 246 4.28 12.13 -7.78
CA ARG A 246 3.10 12.59 -8.55
C ARG A 246 2.82 11.72 -9.77
N TRP A 247 2.98 10.40 -9.63
CA TRP A 247 2.71 9.48 -10.72
C TRP A 247 1.22 9.43 -11.03
N SER A 248 0.87 9.49 -12.32
CA SER A 248 -0.50 9.23 -12.74
C SER A 248 -0.87 7.76 -12.50
N LEU A 249 -2.17 7.47 -12.32
CA LEU A 249 -2.67 6.10 -12.11
C LEU A 249 -2.20 5.14 -13.22
N GLY A 250 -2.19 5.60 -14.48
CA GLY A 250 -1.68 4.80 -15.61
C GLY A 250 -0.20 4.43 -15.46
N ARG A 251 0.63 5.35 -14.94
CA ARG A 251 2.04 5.06 -14.65
C ARG A 251 2.18 4.06 -13.51
N LYS A 252 1.36 4.16 -12.46
CA LYS A 252 1.34 3.19 -11.33
C LYS A 252 0.96 1.78 -11.82
N ILE A 253 -0.10 1.67 -12.63
CA ILE A 253 -0.53 0.41 -13.25
C ILE A 253 0.56 -0.15 -14.16
N ASN A 254 1.19 0.69 -14.99
CA ASN A 254 2.26 0.25 -15.88
C ASN A 254 3.48 -0.24 -15.09
N TRP A 255 3.82 0.40 -13.97
CA TRP A 255 4.90 -0.05 -13.09
C TRP A 255 4.59 -1.42 -12.48
N VAL A 256 3.37 -1.63 -11.97
CA VAL A 256 2.91 -2.92 -11.45
C VAL A 256 2.98 -4.01 -12.52
N ARG A 257 2.58 -3.69 -13.76
CA ARG A 257 2.66 -4.60 -14.90
C ARG A 257 4.11 -4.94 -15.28
N LYS A 258 5.00 -3.95 -15.36
CA LYS A 258 6.42 -4.14 -15.67
C LYS A 258 7.13 -4.97 -14.59
N ASN A 259 6.74 -4.79 -13.33
CA ASN A 259 7.32 -5.44 -12.16
C ASN A 259 6.41 -6.56 -11.59
N TYR A 260 5.66 -7.27 -12.44
CA TYR A 260 4.60 -8.19 -12.01
C TYR A 260 5.02 -9.21 -10.94
N ARG A 261 6.26 -9.73 -10.99
CA ARG A 261 6.77 -10.69 -9.99
C ARG A 261 6.89 -10.05 -8.61
N CYS A 262 7.40 -8.83 -8.54
CA CYS A 262 7.50 -8.07 -7.31
C CYS A 262 6.11 -7.69 -6.81
N SER A 263 5.28 -7.13 -7.69
CA SER A 263 3.92 -6.71 -7.35
C SER A 263 3.05 -7.88 -6.86
N PHE A 264 3.17 -9.05 -7.49
CA PHE A 264 2.48 -10.25 -7.03
C PHE A 264 2.86 -10.63 -5.59
N ARG A 265 4.16 -10.57 -5.26
CA ARG A 265 4.64 -10.83 -3.89
C ARG A 265 4.20 -9.79 -2.87
N LEU A 266 4.10 -8.52 -3.28
CA LEU A 266 3.57 -7.45 -2.43
C LEU A 266 2.07 -7.63 -2.17
N GLY A 267 1.32 -8.07 -3.17
CA GLY A 267 -0.13 -8.17 -3.12
C GLY A 267 -0.68 -9.46 -2.51
N ILE A 268 0.07 -10.58 -2.58
CA ILE A 268 -0.46 -11.90 -2.23
C ILE A 268 -0.87 -12.00 -0.77
N LEU A 269 -0.06 -11.49 0.15
CA LEU A 269 -0.33 -11.57 1.57
C LEU A 269 -1.55 -10.72 1.98
N PRO A 270 -1.65 -9.43 1.56
CA PRO A 270 -2.89 -8.66 1.73
C PRO A 270 -4.12 -9.34 1.11
N ALA A 271 -3.99 -9.94 -0.08
CA ALA A 271 -5.11 -10.62 -0.73
C ALA A 271 -5.56 -11.87 0.05
N LEU A 272 -4.62 -12.67 0.59
CA LEU A 272 -4.93 -13.83 1.42
C LEU A 272 -5.62 -13.43 2.73
N ILE A 273 -5.13 -12.38 3.40
CA ILE A 273 -5.81 -11.82 4.58
C ILE A 273 -7.21 -11.36 4.20
N SER A 274 -7.36 -10.80 3.00
CA SER A 274 -8.63 -10.27 2.54
C SER A 274 -9.70 -11.34 2.31
N MET A 275 -9.30 -12.59 2.08
CA MET A 275 -10.22 -13.71 1.88
C MET A 275 -10.90 -14.18 3.18
N ILE A 276 -10.51 -13.67 4.35
CA ILE A 276 -11.07 -14.07 5.65
C ILE A 276 -12.19 -13.08 6.05
N PRO A 277 -13.49 -13.35 5.81
CA PRO A 277 -14.52 -12.30 5.76
C PRO A 277 -14.72 -11.51 7.06
N LEU A 278 -14.54 -12.15 8.21
CA LEU A 278 -14.77 -11.54 9.53
C LEU A 278 -13.53 -10.92 10.14
N LEU A 279 -12.34 -11.47 9.85
CA LEU A 279 -11.09 -11.01 10.45
C LEU A 279 -10.29 -10.09 9.52
N ASN A 280 -10.59 -10.10 8.22
CA ASN A 280 -9.95 -9.30 7.19
C ASN A 280 -9.82 -7.84 7.62
N ILE A 281 -10.94 -7.18 7.98
CA ILE A 281 -10.89 -5.73 8.19
C ILE A 281 -10.03 -5.35 9.39
N PHE A 282 -10.06 -6.13 10.48
CA PHE A 282 -9.23 -5.87 11.65
C PHE A 282 -7.75 -6.12 11.37
N PHE A 283 -7.42 -7.23 10.69
CA PHE A 283 -6.04 -7.52 10.32
C PHE A 283 -5.51 -6.54 9.29
N MET A 284 -6.30 -6.19 8.27
CA MET A 284 -5.92 -5.21 7.27
C MET A 284 -5.72 -3.85 7.90
N ALA A 285 -6.61 -3.38 8.78
CA ALA A 285 -6.42 -2.11 9.47
C ALA A 285 -5.12 -2.10 10.30
N LEU A 286 -4.83 -3.18 11.04
CA LEU A 286 -3.63 -3.27 11.88
C LEU A 286 -2.33 -3.41 11.06
N LEU A 287 -2.37 -4.21 9.99
CA LEU A 287 -1.22 -4.51 9.15
C LEU A 287 -1.01 -3.48 8.03
N PHE A 288 -1.98 -2.58 7.82
CA PHE A 288 -1.92 -1.56 6.78
C PHE A 288 -0.62 -0.76 6.83
N PRO A 289 -0.21 -0.19 7.99
CA PRO A 289 1.03 0.58 8.07
C PRO A 289 2.28 -0.27 7.79
N LEU A 290 2.27 -1.55 8.19
CA LEU A 290 3.35 -2.48 7.90
C LEU A 290 3.49 -2.72 6.39
N PHE A 291 2.38 -2.92 5.68
CA PHE A 291 2.38 -3.12 4.23
C PHE A 291 2.76 -1.85 3.47
N THR A 292 2.34 -0.67 3.94
CA THR A 292 2.81 0.61 3.42
C THR A 292 4.33 0.69 3.51
N VAL A 293 4.90 0.50 4.71
CA VAL A 293 6.36 0.54 4.91
C VAL A 293 7.07 -0.52 4.07
N HIS A 294 6.60 -1.76 4.09
CA HIS A 294 7.20 -2.85 3.32
C HIS A 294 7.24 -2.56 1.82
N THR A 295 6.16 -1.99 1.29
CA THR A 295 6.06 -1.62 -0.12
C THR A 295 6.96 -0.44 -0.44
N THR A 296 7.00 0.60 0.41
CA THR A 296 7.92 1.73 0.24
C THR A 296 9.38 1.27 0.16
N LEU A 297 9.82 0.41 1.08
CA LEU A 297 11.22 -0.06 1.08
C LEU A 297 11.55 -0.84 -0.20
N ASN A 298 10.66 -1.72 -0.64
CA ASN A 298 10.86 -2.49 -1.88
C ASN A 298 10.76 -1.61 -3.14
N PHE A 299 9.90 -0.59 -3.13
CA PHE A 299 9.76 0.36 -4.22
C PHE A 299 11.06 1.14 -4.44
N VAL A 300 11.62 1.71 -3.37
CA VAL A 300 12.88 2.46 -3.41
C VAL A 300 14.04 1.56 -3.87
N ALA A 301 14.15 0.36 -3.30
CA ALA A 301 15.20 -0.59 -3.68
C ALA A 301 15.14 -0.98 -5.17
N LEU A 302 13.95 -1.04 -5.77
CA LEU A 302 13.79 -1.33 -7.19
C LEU A 302 14.05 -0.11 -8.07
N GLN A 303 13.66 1.08 -7.63
CA GLN A 303 13.86 2.31 -8.40
C GLN A 303 15.34 2.68 -8.52
N GLU A 304 16.18 2.36 -7.52
CA GLU A 304 17.64 2.53 -7.62
C GLU A 304 18.29 1.64 -8.72
N GLN A 305 17.56 0.68 -9.28
CA GLN A 305 18.06 -0.18 -10.37
C GLN A 305 17.83 0.38 -11.77
N GLU A 306 16.81 1.22 -11.94
CA GLU A 306 16.45 1.85 -13.22
C GLU A 306 17.35 3.06 -13.51
#